data_AF-A0A965TYT5-F1
#
_entry.id   AF-A0A965TYT5-F1
#
_cell.length_a   1.000
_cell.length_b   1.000
_cell.length_c   1.000
_cell.angle_alpha   90.00
_cell.angle_beta   90.00
_cell.angle_gamma   90.00
#
_symmetry.space_group_name_H-M   'P 1'
#
loop_
_entity.id
_entity.type
_entity.pdbx_description
1 polymer ?
#
loop_
_entity_poly.entity_id
_entity_poly.type
_entity_poly.pdbx_seq_one_letter_code
_entity_poly.pdbx_strand_id
1 'polypeptide(L)'
;MAAQKLSKHKIKTVNYLSAKESHRISRENRKATDAFEKRNNRKNVPEEEYLTEMRDRANVVEFDDLHTYFFTDTGIVKTIQQNIGYFIAYENLFSTWLEMGRDFDVSNVRDALSAFSRLINPTHKKVFHRILDTLQTGLSKLGDSSGTQTKSISNLIQLIDVIPMDGRQDYDVLGFIYEYLISMFAANAGKKAGEFYTPHEVSLLMSEIVADHLKDRNEIK
;
A
#
# COMPACT_ATOMS: atom_id res chain seq x y z
N MET A 1 -31.88 -0.06 -37.77
CA MET A 1 -31.20 0.95 -36.94
C MET A 1 -32.00 1.17 -35.67
N ALA A 2 -31.57 0.59 -34.55
CA ALA A 2 -32.02 0.95 -33.21
C ALA A 2 -30.92 0.53 -32.23
N ALA A 3 -30.08 1.49 -31.83
CA ALA A 3 -29.00 1.26 -30.89
C ALA A 3 -29.57 1.12 -29.47
N GLN A 4 -29.41 -0.07 -28.90
CA GLN A 4 -29.75 -0.38 -27.52
C GLN A 4 -28.71 0.28 -26.61
N LYS A 5 -29.11 1.33 -25.88
CA LYS A 5 -28.30 1.99 -24.86
C LYS A 5 -28.01 1.01 -23.72
N LEU A 6 -26.78 0.52 -23.65
CA LEU A 6 -26.27 -0.26 -22.53
C LEU A 6 -26.17 0.60 -21.27
N SER A 7 -26.83 0.10 -20.23
CA SER A 7 -26.93 0.66 -18.88
C SER A 7 -25.57 0.72 -18.18
N LYS A 8 -25.14 1.94 -17.82
CA LYS A 8 -23.97 2.22 -16.98
C LYS A 8 -24.08 1.47 -15.64
N HIS A 9 -23.20 0.50 -15.42
CA HIS A 9 -23.05 -0.18 -14.13
C HIS A 9 -22.51 0.81 -13.07
N LYS A 10 -23.25 0.94 -11.96
CA LYS A 10 -22.86 1.68 -10.76
C LYS A 10 -21.58 1.08 -10.17
N ILE A 11 -20.50 1.86 -10.17
CA ILE A 11 -19.28 1.58 -9.42
C ILE A 11 -19.62 1.72 -7.93
N LYS A 12 -19.39 0.66 -7.14
CA LYS A 12 -19.51 0.70 -5.67
C LYS A 12 -18.53 1.74 -5.14
N THR A 13 -19.07 2.74 -4.47
CA THR A 13 -18.33 3.85 -3.86
C THR A 13 -17.41 3.33 -2.77
N VAL A 14 -16.14 3.70 -2.92
CA VAL A 14 -15.11 3.78 -1.89
C VAL A 14 -15.74 4.25 -0.57
N ASN A 15 -15.30 3.70 0.56
CA ASN A 15 -15.85 3.91 1.90
C ASN A 15 -15.51 5.33 2.43
N TYR A 16 -15.88 6.36 1.67
CA TYR A 16 -15.92 7.74 2.10
C TYR A 16 -17.22 7.94 2.87
N LEU A 17 -17.14 8.57 4.04
CA LEU A 17 -18.31 9.02 4.78
C LEU A 17 -19.28 9.72 3.82
N SER A 18 -20.52 9.22 3.74
CA SER A 18 -21.55 9.88 2.96
C SER A 18 -21.70 11.32 3.43
N ALA A 19 -22.02 12.26 2.55
CA ALA A 19 -22.32 13.66 2.95
C ALA A 19 -23.35 13.71 4.09
N LYS A 20 -24.33 12.78 4.08
CA LYS A 20 -25.33 12.64 5.14
C LYS A 20 -24.73 12.17 6.47
N GLU A 21 -23.77 11.25 6.44
CA GLU A 21 -23.07 10.75 7.63
C GLU A 21 -22.11 11.78 8.20
N SER A 22 -21.36 12.47 7.33
CA SER A 22 -20.49 13.58 7.72
C SER A 22 -21.28 14.70 8.41
N HIS A 23 -22.43 15.10 7.85
CA HIS A 23 -23.31 16.06 8.51
C HIS A 23 -23.90 15.56 9.83
N ARG A 24 -24.23 14.26 9.93
CA ARG A 24 -24.72 13.66 11.18
C ARG A 24 -23.63 13.72 12.26
N ILE A 25 -22.41 13.31 11.93
CA ILE A 25 -21.25 13.35 12.85
C ILE A 25 -20.96 14.78 13.27
N SER A 26 -20.95 15.73 12.33
CA SER A 26 -20.75 17.15 12.66
C SER A 26 -21.82 17.67 13.63
N ARG A 27 -23.09 17.28 13.46
CA ARG A 27 -24.17 17.65 14.39
C ARG A 27 -24.03 17.01 15.77
N GLU A 28 -23.63 15.74 15.82
CA GLU A 28 -23.40 15.03 17.09
C GLU A 28 -22.19 15.61 17.83
N ASN A 29 -21.09 15.86 17.13
CA ASN A 29 -19.92 16.52 17.68
C ASN A 29 -20.28 17.90 18.23
N ARG A 30 -21.03 18.70 17.47
CA ARG A 30 -21.49 20.02 17.94
C ARG A 30 -22.36 19.90 19.20
N LYS A 31 -23.29 18.95 19.26
CA LYS A 31 -24.10 18.72 20.47
C LYS A 31 -23.23 18.30 21.66
N ALA A 32 -22.21 17.47 21.44
CA ALA A 32 -21.27 17.09 22.47
C ALA A 32 -20.48 18.32 22.95
N THR A 33 -19.93 19.13 22.04
CA THR A 33 -19.24 20.39 22.35
C THR A 33 -20.13 21.34 23.13
N ASP A 34 -21.36 21.60 22.67
CA ASP A 34 -22.31 22.48 23.36
C ASP A 34 -22.64 21.95 24.78
N ALA A 35 -22.75 20.64 24.95
CA ALA A 35 -22.98 20.02 26.25
C ALA A 35 -21.76 20.15 27.19
N PHE A 36 -20.55 19.99 26.66
CA PHE A 36 -19.30 20.19 27.39
C PHE A 36 -19.12 21.66 27.79
N GLU A 37 -19.33 22.60 26.88
CA GLU A 37 -19.27 24.04 27.15
C GLU A 37 -20.30 24.45 28.19
N LYS A 38 -21.51 23.89 28.14
CA LYS A 38 -22.55 24.15 29.16
C LYS A 38 -22.17 23.61 30.54
N ARG A 39 -21.46 22.49 30.62
CA ARG A 39 -20.90 21.97 31.89
C ARG A 39 -19.79 22.89 32.40
N ASN A 40 -18.89 23.34 31.53
CA ASN A 40 -17.76 24.19 31.92
C ASN A 40 -18.19 25.62 32.28
N ASN A 41 -19.25 26.15 31.65
CA ASN A 41 -19.76 27.51 31.90
C ASN A 41 -20.76 27.59 33.07
N ARG A 42 -20.84 26.56 33.92
CA ARG A 42 -21.65 26.60 35.14
C ARG A 42 -21.12 27.70 36.07
N LYS A 43 -22.01 28.53 36.60
CA LYS A 43 -21.67 29.52 37.64
C LYS A 43 -21.85 28.88 39.01
N ASN A 44 -20.97 29.20 39.96
CA ASN A 44 -20.94 28.67 41.33
C ASN A 44 -20.73 27.15 41.40
N VAL A 45 -19.58 26.70 40.90
CA VAL A 45 -19.16 25.30 40.97
C VAL A 45 -18.30 25.09 42.24
N PRO A 46 -18.51 24.01 43.01
CA PRO A 46 -17.69 23.72 44.19
C PRO A 46 -16.19 23.61 43.83
N GLU A 47 -15.32 24.09 44.72
CA GLU A 47 -13.87 24.13 44.50
C GLU A 47 -13.27 22.71 44.36
N GLU A 48 -13.87 21.73 45.03
CA GLU A 48 -13.56 20.30 44.94
C GLU A 48 -13.68 19.73 43.50
N GLU A 49 -14.48 20.35 42.62
CA GLU A 49 -14.68 19.88 41.23
C GLU A 49 -13.47 20.22 40.33
N TYR A 50 -12.57 21.13 40.76
CA TYR A 50 -11.39 21.56 40.00
C TYR A 50 -10.05 21.35 40.73
N LEU A 51 -10.08 20.93 41.98
CA LEU A 51 -8.88 20.59 42.74
C LEU A 51 -8.49 19.13 42.43
N THR A 52 -7.41 18.97 41.67
CA THR A 52 -6.80 17.67 41.40
C THR A 52 -5.44 17.58 42.10
N GLU A 53 -5.18 16.46 42.78
CA GLU A 53 -3.85 16.15 43.27
C GLU A 53 -3.03 15.41 42.19
N MET A 54 -1.73 15.67 42.14
CA MET A 54 -0.82 14.89 41.31
C MET A 54 -0.84 13.42 41.76
N ARG A 55 -0.91 12.49 40.80
CA ARG A 55 -0.87 11.05 41.09
C ARG A 55 0.47 10.67 41.69
N ASP A 56 1.55 11.28 41.21
CA ASP A 56 2.88 11.21 41.78
C ASP A 56 3.46 12.60 42.06
N ARG A 57 3.78 12.86 43.33
CA ARG A 57 4.32 14.13 43.83
C ARG A 57 5.76 14.41 43.37
N ALA A 58 6.46 13.42 42.82
CA ALA A 58 7.77 13.62 42.22
C ALA A 58 7.71 14.17 40.80
N ASN A 59 6.55 14.13 40.15
CA ASN A 59 6.37 14.66 38.81
C ASN A 59 6.37 16.19 38.81
N VAL A 60 6.85 16.80 37.73
CA VAL A 60 6.79 18.26 37.52
C VAL A 60 5.48 18.65 36.82
N VAL A 61 4.92 17.74 36.02
CA VAL A 61 3.63 17.89 35.33
C VAL A 61 3.10 16.50 34.96
N GLU A 62 1.79 16.30 35.02
CA GLU A 62 1.10 15.08 34.56
C GLU A 62 0.09 15.45 33.48
N PHE A 63 0.15 14.76 32.34
CA PHE A 63 -0.79 14.95 31.24
C PHE A 63 -1.68 13.70 31.14
N ASP A 64 -2.95 13.84 31.51
CA ASP A 64 -3.96 12.80 31.29
C ASP A 64 -4.50 12.90 29.85
N ASP A 65 -4.71 11.75 29.19
CA ASP A 65 -5.34 11.61 27.85
C ASP A 65 -4.71 12.44 26.70
N LEU A 66 -3.37 12.54 26.66
CA LEU A 66 -2.68 13.19 25.54
C LEU A 66 -2.78 12.35 24.26
N HIS A 67 -3.80 12.61 23.45
CA HIS A 67 -3.91 12.10 22.09
C HIS A 67 -3.25 13.06 21.09
N THR A 68 -1.93 12.93 20.89
CA THR A 68 -1.21 13.67 19.86
C THR A 68 -1.40 13.05 18.48
N TYR A 69 -2.33 13.59 17.70
CA TYR A 69 -2.47 13.28 16.26
C TYR A 69 -1.70 14.31 15.42
N PHE A 70 -0.37 14.21 15.39
CA PHE A 70 0.44 14.99 14.45
C PHE A 70 0.50 14.26 13.10
N PHE A 71 -0.42 14.59 12.20
CA PHE A 71 -0.33 14.20 10.78
C PHE A 71 0.73 15.06 10.08
N THR A 72 2.00 14.89 10.49
CA THR A 72 3.12 15.42 9.72
C THR A 72 3.47 14.42 8.64
N ASP A 73 3.86 14.89 7.46
CA ASP A 73 4.28 14.02 6.36
C ASP A 73 5.40 13.07 6.81
N THR A 74 6.32 13.56 7.64
CA THR A 74 7.39 12.73 8.23
C THR A 74 6.85 11.65 9.16
N GLY A 75 5.82 11.94 9.95
CA GLY A 75 5.16 10.95 10.82
C GLY A 75 4.51 9.84 10.00
N ILE A 76 3.74 10.21 8.96
CA ILE A 76 3.05 9.27 8.07
C ILE A 76 4.05 8.35 7.37
N VAL A 77 5.12 8.92 6.80
CA VAL A 77 6.19 8.15 6.14
C VAL A 77 6.79 7.13 7.10
N LYS A 78 7.15 7.55 8.32
CA LYS A 78 7.72 6.63 9.32
C LYS A 78 6.75 5.52 9.71
N THR A 79 5.48 5.85 9.95
CA THR A 79 4.46 4.85 10.30
C THR A 79 4.29 3.82 9.19
N ILE A 80 4.19 4.24 7.93
CA ILE A 80 4.07 3.32 6.80
C ILE A 80 5.33 2.46 6.67
N GLN A 81 6.53 3.07 6.73
CA GLN A 81 7.80 2.32 6.71
C GLN A 81 7.89 1.29 7.83
N GLN A 82 7.38 1.58 9.03
CA GLN A 82 7.36 0.64 10.14
C GLN A 82 6.39 -0.52 9.91
N ASN A 83 5.24 -0.25 9.30
CA ASN A 83 4.18 -1.24 9.09
C ASN A 83 4.45 -2.17 7.90
N ILE A 84 4.87 -1.63 6.75
CA ILE A 84 5.03 -2.40 5.50
C ILE A 84 6.49 -2.49 5.00
N GLY A 85 7.42 -1.82 5.68
CA GLY A 85 8.86 -1.92 5.41
C GLY A 85 9.43 -0.94 4.39
N TYR A 86 8.59 -0.16 3.69
CA TYR A 86 9.02 0.87 2.74
C TYR A 86 7.95 1.96 2.59
N PHE A 87 8.26 3.04 1.88
CA PHE A 87 7.29 4.08 1.51
C PHE A 87 7.46 4.47 0.03
N ILE A 88 6.34 4.64 -0.67
CA ILE A 88 6.30 5.15 -2.05
C ILE A 88 5.53 6.47 -2.01
N ALA A 89 6.19 7.56 -2.42
CA ALA A 89 5.55 8.87 -2.51
C ALA A 89 4.51 8.91 -3.63
N TYR A 90 3.52 9.80 -3.51
CA TYR A 90 2.42 9.94 -4.47
C TYR A 90 2.91 10.10 -5.91
N GLU A 91 3.88 10.98 -6.15
CA GLU A 91 4.52 11.21 -7.46
C GLU A 91 5.17 9.96 -8.10
N ASN A 92 5.45 8.94 -7.29
CA ASN A 92 6.08 7.69 -7.70
C ASN A 92 5.08 6.53 -7.84
N LEU A 93 3.77 6.79 -7.75
CA LEU A 93 2.75 5.77 -7.95
C LEU A 93 2.51 5.50 -9.44
N PHE A 94 2.20 4.24 -9.76
CA PHE A 94 1.85 3.83 -11.13
C PHE A 94 0.66 4.63 -11.70
N SER A 95 -0.37 4.87 -10.89
CA SER A 95 -1.52 5.71 -11.26
C SER A 95 -1.11 7.14 -11.61
N THR A 96 -0.15 7.69 -10.87
CA THR A 96 0.34 9.05 -11.11
C THR A 96 1.12 9.10 -12.42
N TRP A 97 1.94 8.10 -12.72
CA TRP A 97 2.61 8.01 -14.01
C TRP A 97 1.65 7.87 -15.20
N LEU A 98 0.53 7.16 -15.02
CA LEU A 98 -0.54 7.10 -16.02
C LEU A 98 -1.18 8.47 -16.26
N GLU A 99 -1.48 9.20 -15.19
CA GLU A 99 -2.08 10.54 -15.26
C GLU A 99 -1.16 11.58 -15.91
N MET A 100 0.16 11.43 -15.79
CA MET A 100 1.14 12.32 -16.43
C MET A 100 1.05 12.32 -17.97
N GLY A 101 0.61 11.21 -18.57
CA GLY A 101 0.39 11.11 -20.02
C GLY A 101 1.62 11.51 -20.85
N ARG A 102 1.57 12.70 -21.47
CA ARG A 102 2.67 13.21 -22.32
C ARG A 102 3.85 13.75 -21.53
N ASP A 103 3.64 14.11 -20.27
CA ASP A 103 4.69 14.66 -19.40
C ASP A 103 5.50 13.56 -18.71
N PHE A 104 5.12 12.29 -18.91
CA PHE A 104 5.86 11.14 -18.40
C PHE A 104 7.23 10.98 -19.09
N ASP A 105 8.27 10.76 -18.29
CA ASP A 105 9.64 10.52 -18.74
C ASP A 105 10.31 9.37 -17.97
N VAL A 106 11.31 8.73 -18.58
CA VAL A 106 12.12 7.68 -17.96
C VAL A 106 12.82 8.16 -16.67
N SER A 107 13.11 9.45 -16.54
CA SER A 107 13.62 10.05 -15.28
C SER A 107 12.67 9.81 -14.11
N ASN A 108 11.34 9.89 -14.31
CA ASN A 108 10.37 9.63 -13.25
C ASN A 108 10.52 8.21 -12.67
N VAL A 109 10.74 7.22 -13.53
CA VAL A 109 10.95 5.84 -13.08
C VAL A 109 12.29 5.70 -12.36
N ARG A 110 13.36 6.31 -12.87
CA ARG A 110 14.68 6.27 -12.22
C ARG A 110 14.66 6.90 -10.83
N ASP A 111 14.01 8.06 -10.72
CA ASP A 111 13.86 8.79 -9.48
C ASP A 111 13.03 8.00 -8.47
N ALA A 112 11.95 7.36 -8.92
CA ALA A 112 11.15 6.47 -8.08
C ALA A 112 11.91 5.25 -7.56
N LEU A 113 12.70 4.58 -8.40
CA LEU A 113 13.52 3.44 -7.99
C LEU A 113 14.60 3.84 -6.97
N SER A 114 15.20 5.00 -7.18
CA SER A 114 16.16 5.60 -6.24
C SER A 114 15.47 5.99 -4.92
N ALA A 115 14.30 6.62 -4.99
CA ALA A 115 13.50 7.01 -3.84
C ALA A 115 13.06 5.79 -3.03
N PHE A 116 12.56 4.73 -3.68
CA PHE A 116 12.21 3.46 -3.05
C PHE A 116 13.39 2.91 -2.26
N SER A 117 14.56 2.82 -2.88
CA SER A 117 15.77 2.30 -2.25
C SER A 117 16.18 3.10 -1.00
N ARG A 118 15.97 4.43 -1.02
CA ARG A 118 16.23 5.32 0.13
C ARG A 118 15.16 5.23 1.22
N LEU A 119 13.93 4.91 0.84
CA LEU A 119 12.75 4.89 1.71
C LEU A 119 12.41 3.48 2.22
N ILE A 120 13.32 2.51 2.08
CA ILE A 120 13.23 1.22 2.77
C ILE A 120 13.54 1.42 4.26
N ASN A 121 12.69 0.86 5.12
CA ASN A 121 12.93 0.80 6.56
C ASN A 121 14.20 -0.01 6.86
N PRO A 122 15.13 0.49 7.70
CA PRO A 122 16.34 -0.23 8.10
C PRO A 122 16.10 -1.69 8.54
N THR A 123 14.99 -1.96 9.25
CA THR A 123 14.63 -3.30 9.73
C THR A 123 14.25 -4.27 8.61
N HIS A 124 13.72 -3.76 7.50
CA HIS A 124 13.24 -4.56 6.35
C HIS A 124 14.25 -4.61 5.20
N LYS A 125 15.45 -4.02 5.37
CA LYS A 125 16.49 -4.03 4.34
C LYS A 125 16.85 -5.44 3.87
N LYS A 126 16.84 -6.44 4.75
CA LYS A 126 17.16 -7.82 4.35
C LYS A 126 16.23 -8.38 3.26
N VAL A 127 14.99 -7.89 3.18
CA VAL A 127 13.97 -8.36 2.23
C VAL A 127 13.99 -7.52 0.95
N PHE A 128 14.06 -6.19 1.08
CA PHE A 128 13.86 -5.28 -0.06
C PHE A 128 15.14 -4.69 -0.64
N HIS A 129 16.28 -4.81 0.04
CA HIS A 129 17.53 -4.25 -0.49
C HIS A 129 17.88 -4.92 -1.82
N ARG A 130 18.11 -4.10 -2.85
CA ARG A 130 18.53 -4.51 -4.20
C ARG A 130 17.49 -5.27 -5.03
N ILE A 131 16.26 -5.38 -4.55
CA ILE A 131 15.20 -6.11 -5.27
C ILE A 131 14.89 -5.51 -6.65
N LEU A 132 15.13 -4.20 -6.84
CA LEU A 132 14.89 -3.48 -8.10
C LEU A 132 16.17 -3.10 -8.87
N ASP A 133 17.36 -3.53 -8.43
CA ASP A 133 18.64 -3.18 -9.08
C ASP A 133 18.68 -3.65 -10.55
N THR A 134 18.18 -4.86 -10.81
CA THR A 134 18.12 -5.43 -12.16
C THR A 134 17.18 -4.63 -13.06
N LEU A 135 16.06 -4.14 -12.52
CA LEU A 135 15.16 -3.26 -13.27
C LEU A 135 15.86 -1.93 -13.56
N GLN A 136 16.46 -1.30 -12.55
CA GLN A 136 17.15 -0.01 -12.70
C GLN A 136 18.24 -0.05 -13.78
N THR A 137 19.07 -1.10 -13.76
CA THR A 137 20.10 -1.32 -14.78
C THR A 137 19.51 -1.70 -16.14
N GLY A 138 18.43 -2.49 -16.15
CA GLY A 138 17.69 -2.91 -17.33
C GLY A 138 17.01 -1.79 -18.11
N LEU A 139 16.65 -0.68 -17.46
CA LEU A 139 16.04 0.49 -18.15
C LEU A 139 16.90 1.01 -19.31
N SER A 140 18.23 0.93 -19.16
CA SER A 140 19.18 1.34 -20.21
C SER A 140 19.05 0.49 -21.49
N LYS A 141 18.54 -0.74 -21.39
CA LYS A 141 18.38 -1.68 -22.51
C LYS A 141 17.08 -1.46 -23.29
N LEU A 142 16.21 -0.55 -22.84
CA LEU A 142 14.90 -0.29 -23.46
C LEU A 142 14.97 0.74 -24.62
N GLY A 143 16.16 1.21 -24.96
CA GLY A 143 16.40 2.09 -26.11
C GLY A 143 17.70 2.88 -25.97
N ASP A 144 18.21 3.36 -27.11
CA ASP A 144 19.52 4.05 -27.19
C ASP A 144 19.48 5.52 -26.74
N SER A 145 18.30 6.08 -26.47
CA SER A 145 18.12 7.47 -26.03
C SER A 145 17.03 7.57 -24.96
N SER A 146 16.99 8.69 -24.23
CA SER A 146 15.94 8.94 -23.23
C SER A 146 14.54 8.87 -23.85
N GLY A 147 14.33 9.47 -25.03
CA GLY A 147 13.03 9.46 -25.70
C GLY A 147 12.57 8.06 -26.14
N THR A 148 13.48 7.21 -26.62
CA THR A 148 13.13 5.83 -26.98
C THR A 148 12.84 4.98 -25.74
N GLN A 149 13.60 5.16 -24.66
CA GLN A 149 13.32 4.52 -23.37
C GLN A 149 11.97 4.95 -22.80
N THR A 150 11.69 6.25 -22.75
CA THR A 150 10.40 6.81 -22.30
C THR A 150 9.24 6.21 -23.10
N LYS A 151 9.37 6.12 -24.42
CA LYS A 151 8.34 5.52 -25.28
C LYS A 151 8.14 4.03 -24.98
N SER A 152 9.21 3.26 -24.86
CA SER A 152 9.14 1.82 -24.53
C SER A 152 8.49 1.57 -23.17
N ILE A 153 8.86 2.36 -22.16
CA ILE A 153 8.31 2.25 -20.81
C ILE A 153 6.85 2.69 -20.78
N SER A 154 6.50 3.79 -21.45
CA SER A 154 5.11 4.25 -21.56
C SER A 154 4.22 3.18 -22.19
N ASN A 155 4.68 2.53 -23.27
CA ASN A 155 3.95 1.40 -23.87
C ASN A 155 3.77 0.24 -22.89
N LEU A 156 4.79 -0.08 -22.09
CA LEU A 156 4.69 -1.13 -21.07
C LEU A 156 3.69 -0.78 -19.97
N ILE A 157 3.70 0.47 -19.50
CA ILE A 157 2.74 0.98 -18.52
C ILE A 157 1.31 0.83 -19.07
N GLN A 158 1.07 1.23 -20.32
CA GLN A 158 -0.24 1.09 -20.97
C GLN A 158 -0.66 -0.38 -21.13
N LEU A 159 0.28 -1.30 -21.35
CA LEU A 159 0.00 -2.73 -21.44
C LEU A 159 -0.37 -3.33 -20.07
N ILE A 160 0.27 -2.86 -18.99
CA ILE A 160 -0.01 -3.28 -17.62
C ILE A 160 -1.35 -2.72 -17.12
N ASP A 161 -1.73 -1.50 -17.51
CA ASP A 161 -2.98 -0.85 -17.08
C ASP A 161 -4.25 -1.65 -17.44
N VAL A 162 -4.20 -2.46 -18.50
CA VAL A 162 -5.31 -3.32 -18.92
C VAL A 162 -5.54 -4.49 -17.95
N ILE A 163 -4.57 -4.83 -17.10
CA ILE A 163 -4.68 -5.94 -16.15
C ILE A 163 -5.72 -5.58 -15.09
N PRO A 164 -6.79 -6.37 -14.93
CA PRO A 164 -7.87 -6.05 -14.00
C PRO A 164 -7.40 -6.31 -12.56
N MET A 165 -7.00 -5.24 -11.87
CA MET A 165 -6.56 -5.25 -10.46
C MET A 165 -7.65 -4.71 -9.50
N ASP A 166 -8.92 -4.75 -9.90
CA ASP A 166 -10.03 -4.20 -9.11
C ASP A 166 -10.51 -5.13 -7.98
N GLY A 167 -9.83 -6.27 -7.78
CA GLY A 167 -10.10 -7.23 -6.70
C GLY A 167 -11.46 -7.91 -6.81
N ARG A 168 -12.10 -7.83 -7.98
CA ARG A 168 -13.41 -8.46 -8.23
C ARG A 168 -13.29 -9.91 -8.68
N GLN A 169 -12.07 -10.37 -8.90
CA GLN A 169 -11.74 -11.72 -9.28
C GLN A 169 -11.60 -12.56 -8.01
N ASP A 170 -12.12 -13.78 -8.03
CA ASP A 170 -12.05 -14.71 -6.89
C ASP A 170 -10.64 -15.33 -6.72
N TYR A 171 -9.62 -14.76 -7.37
CA TYR A 171 -8.22 -15.21 -7.32
C TYR A 171 -7.24 -14.04 -7.48
N ASP A 172 -6.00 -14.22 -7.03
CA ASP A 172 -4.93 -13.23 -7.20
C ASP A 172 -4.43 -13.21 -8.66
N VAL A 173 -4.92 -12.25 -9.43
CA VAL A 173 -4.57 -12.04 -10.84
C VAL A 173 -3.07 -11.76 -11.01
N LEU A 174 -2.47 -10.96 -10.12
CA LEU A 174 -1.08 -10.56 -10.26
C LEU A 174 -0.15 -11.72 -9.92
N GLY A 175 -0.47 -12.46 -8.86
CA GLY A 175 0.25 -13.70 -8.50
C GLY A 175 0.23 -14.72 -9.64
N PHE A 176 -0.94 -14.94 -10.25
CA PHE A 176 -1.06 -15.85 -11.40
C PHE A 176 -0.22 -15.42 -12.60
N ILE A 177 -0.26 -14.13 -12.97
CA ILE A 177 0.55 -13.60 -14.07
C ILE A 177 2.05 -13.76 -13.75
N TYR A 178 2.44 -13.50 -12.50
CA TYR A 178 3.83 -13.62 -12.08
C TYR A 178 4.34 -15.07 -12.19
N GLU A 179 3.58 -16.04 -11.68
CA GLU A 179 3.91 -17.47 -11.79
C GLU A 179 3.99 -17.90 -13.26
N TYR A 180 3.01 -17.48 -14.07
CA TYR A 180 3.01 -17.75 -15.50
C TYR A 180 4.27 -17.20 -16.19
N LEU A 181 4.67 -15.96 -15.89
CA LEU A 181 5.87 -15.36 -16.49
C LEU A 181 7.15 -16.10 -16.09
N ILE A 182 7.30 -16.50 -14.82
CA ILE A 182 8.45 -17.31 -14.38
C ILE A 182 8.49 -18.64 -15.14
N SER A 183 7.33 -19.31 -15.28
CA SER A 183 7.25 -20.57 -16.03
C SER A 183 7.72 -20.41 -17.48
N MET A 184 7.32 -19.32 -18.15
CA MET A 184 7.71 -19.01 -19.52
C MET A 184 9.19 -18.66 -19.65
N PHE A 185 9.77 -17.95 -18.67
CA PHE A 185 11.21 -17.69 -18.63
C PHE A 185 12.01 -18.98 -18.46
N ALA A 186 11.56 -19.88 -17.59
CA ALA A 186 12.22 -21.16 -17.37
C ALA A 186 12.13 -22.09 -18.58
N ALA A 187 10.98 -22.12 -19.28
CA ALA A 187 10.81 -22.90 -20.51
C ALA A 187 11.74 -22.43 -21.64
N ASN A 188 12.00 -21.13 -21.71
CA ASN A 188 12.86 -20.51 -22.73
C ASN A 188 14.35 -20.42 -22.34
N ALA A 189 14.69 -20.64 -21.06
CA ALA A 189 16.08 -20.63 -20.61
C ALA A 189 16.82 -21.89 -21.10
N GLY A 190 17.96 -21.70 -21.78
CA GLY A 190 18.80 -22.79 -22.25
C GLY A 190 19.24 -23.69 -21.10
N LYS A 191 18.80 -24.95 -21.12
CA LYS A 191 19.05 -25.96 -20.08
C LYS A 191 20.55 -26.24 -19.93
N LYS A 192 21.21 -25.57 -18.98
CA LYS A 192 22.47 -26.01 -18.38
C LYS A 192 22.34 -25.86 -16.86
N ALA A 193 23.00 -26.77 -16.14
CA ALA A 193 22.89 -27.03 -14.69
C ALA A 193 22.51 -25.82 -13.81
N GLY A 194 21.60 -26.06 -12.87
CA GLY A 194 21.07 -25.07 -11.93
C GLY A 194 19.74 -25.53 -11.32
N GLU A 195 19.07 -24.65 -10.60
CA GLU A 195 17.70 -24.86 -10.11
C GLU A 195 16.70 -24.73 -11.27
N PHE A 196 15.72 -25.63 -11.32
CA PHE A 196 14.67 -25.64 -12.34
C PHE A 196 13.37 -25.06 -11.79
N TYR A 197 12.57 -24.45 -12.65
CA TYR A 197 11.20 -24.12 -12.31
C TYR A 197 10.41 -25.40 -12.01
N THR A 198 9.70 -25.40 -10.88
CA THR A 198 8.81 -26.49 -10.50
C THR A 198 7.41 -26.17 -11.03
N PRO A 199 6.84 -26.98 -11.93
CA PRO A 199 5.48 -26.78 -12.43
C PRO A 199 4.46 -26.67 -11.30
N HIS A 200 3.38 -25.92 -11.56
CA HIS A 200 2.34 -25.66 -10.57
C HIS A 200 1.76 -26.95 -9.99
N GLU A 201 1.44 -27.93 -10.86
CA GLU A 201 0.83 -29.19 -10.42
C GLU A 201 1.76 -30.00 -9.49
N VAL A 202 3.07 -29.92 -9.72
CA VAL A 202 4.06 -30.60 -8.88
C VAL A 202 4.16 -29.91 -7.53
N SER A 203 4.20 -28.56 -7.50
CA SER A 203 4.23 -27.79 -6.26
C SER A 203 2.98 -28.03 -5.40
N LEU A 204 1.81 -28.11 -6.03
CA LEU A 204 0.55 -28.41 -5.36
C LEU A 204 0.55 -29.81 -4.75
N LEU A 205 0.89 -30.82 -5.56
CA LEU A 205 0.98 -32.22 -5.09
C LEU A 205 1.95 -32.35 -3.91
N MET A 206 3.13 -31.75 -4.00
CA MET A 206 4.11 -31.78 -2.91
C MET A 206 3.58 -31.09 -1.65
N SER A 207 2.86 -29.97 -1.80
CA SER A 207 2.25 -29.26 -0.68
C SER A 207 1.15 -30.09 -0.01
N GLU A 208 0.31 -30.77 -0.78
CA GLU A 208 -0.72 -31.68 -0.27
C GLU A 208 -0.13 -32.87 0.48
N ILE A 209 0.93 -33.49 -0.06
CA ILE A 209 1.65 -34.59 0.59
C ILE A 209 2.21 -34.14 1.94
N VAL A 210 2.87 -32.97 1.98
CA VAL A 210 3.44 -32.42 3.22
C VAL A 210 2.35 -32.05 4.22
N ALA A 211 1.26 -31.42 3.76
CA ALA A 211 0.14 -31.05 4.61
C ALA A 211 -0.55 -32.28 5.23
N ASP A 212 -0.80 -33.33 4.44
CA ASP A 212 -1.39 -34.57 4.96
C ASP A 212 -0.45 -35.28 5.94
N HIS A 213 0.86 -35.32 5.66
CA HIS A 213 1.85 -35.92 6.56
C HIS A 213 1.95 -35.21 7.92
N LEU A 214 1.72 -33.90 7.94
CA LEU A 214 1.84 -33.06 9.13
C LEU A 214 0.50 -32.79 9.83
N LYS A 215 -0.64 -33.25 9.29
CA LYS A 215 -1.99 -32.88 9.78
C LYS A 215 -2.23 -33.18 11.26
N ASP A 216 -1.57 -34.23 11.79
CA ASP A 216 -1.71 -34.67 13.19
C ASP A 216 -0.54 -34.22 14.07
N ARG A 217 0.35 -33.35 13.56
CA ARG A 217 1.52 -32.85 14.29
C ARG A 217 1.34 -31.38 14.65
N ASN A 218 1.58 -31.08 15.93
CA ASN A 218 1.59 -29.70 16.44
C ASN A 218 2.93 -28.98 16.20
N GLU A 219 3.98 -29.71 15.80
CA GLU A 219 5.33 -29.17 15.55
C GLU A 219 5.92 -29.82 14.29
N ILE A 220 6.59 -29.01 13.46
CA ILE A 220 7.42 -29.46 12.34
C ILE A 220 8.78 -29.83 12.93
N LYS A 221 9.06 -31.12 13.15
CA LYS A 221 10.35 -31.65 13.60
C LYS A 221 10.98 -32.52 12.54
#